data_AF-A0A0Q4CYQ5-F1
#
_entry.id   AF-A0A0Q4CYQ5-F1
#
_cell.length_a   1.000
_cell.length_b   1.000
_cell.length_c   1.000
_cell.angle_alpha   90.00
_cell.angle_beta   90.00
_cell.angle_gamma   90.00
#
_symmetry.space_group_name_H-M   'P 1'
#
loop_
_entity.id
_entity.type
_entity.pdbx_description
1 polymer ?
#
loop_
_entity_poly.entity_id
_entity_poly.type
_entity_poly.pdbx_seq_one_letter_code
_entity_poly.pdbx_strand_id
1 'polypeptide(L)'
;MTTITTLFSDPELYSLLIKKDREGFDYLYDKYCGLLYGLTLQSSCLKEYSDEIIELTFINIYNSIHLFQNQEIKLNIWMISVLIKTTKDYLDSKNISYTFINGNFPLFSFKLPEEKTVPVHHYLVPAL
;
A
#
# COMPACT_ATOMS: atom_id res chain seq x y z
N MET A 1 6.43 28.74 7.67
CA MET A 1 6.95 28.34 8.99
C MET A 1 7.63 26.99 8.80
N THR A 2 8.95 26.93 8.91
CA THR A 2 9.72 25.70 8.77
C THR A 2 9.55 24.89 10.04
N THR A 3 8.72 23.84 10.02
CA THR A 3 8.58 22.94 11.16
C THR A 3 9.89 22.19 11.34
N ILE A 4 10.44 22.25 12.55
CA ILE A 4 11.61 21.46 12.95
C ILE A 4 11.09 20.01 12.96
N THR A 5 11.47 19.20 11.98
CA THR A 5 11.02 17.81 11.90
C THR A 5 11.67 17.02 13.04
N THR A 6 10.94 16.84 14.14
CA THR A 6 11.38 16.00 15.26
C THR A 6 11.63 14.59 14.74
N LEU A 7 12.88 14.11 14.81
CA LEU A 7 13.25 12.79 14.33
C LEU A 7 13.09 11.76 15.46
N PHE A 8 12.02 10.96 15.41
CA PHE A 8 11.87 9.81 16.29
C PHE A 8 12.60 8.57 15.72
N SER A 9 13.28 7.83 16.60
CA SER A 9 13.72 6.46 16.35
C SER A 9 12.53 5.49 16.30
N ASP A 10 12.72 4.29 15.75
CA ASP A 10 11.65 3.27 15.67
C ASP A 10 11.05 2.93 17.05
N PRO A 11 11.83 2.74 18.14
CA PRO A 11 11.26 2.47 19.47
C PRO A 11 10.50 3.65 20.09
N GLU A 12 10.98 4.87 19.88
CA GLU A 12 10.31 6.09 20.36
C GLU A 12 8.98 6.29 19.63
N LEU A 13 9.02 6.18 18.30
CA LEU A 13 7.83 6.28 17.47
C LEU A 13 6.82 5.20 17.86
N TYR A 14 7.25 3.94 18.00
CA TYR A 14 6.38 2.86 18.46
C TYR A 14 5.72 3.16 19.81
N SER A 15 6.47 3.73 20.76
CA SER A 15 5.96 4.11 22.08
C SER A 15 4.88 5.20 22.02
N LEU A 16 4.93 6.08 21.02
CA LEU A 16 3.88 7.07 20.76
C LEU A 16 2.66 6.41 20.09
N LEU A 17 2.89 5.60 19.05
CA LEU A 17 1.81 4.98 18.29
C LEU A 17 0.98 4.00 19.15
N ILE A 18 1.60 3.24 20.05
CA ILE A 18 0.88 2.33 20.94
C ILE A 18 -0.03 3.07 21.92
N LYS A 19 0.35 4.29 22.30
CA LYS A 19 -0.46 5.19 23.14
C LYS A 19 -1.54 5.94 22.36
N LYS A 20 -1.63 5.70 21.04
CA LYS A 20 -2.51 6.43 20.12
C LYS A 20 -2.24 7.93 20.13
N ASP A 21 -0.99 8.30 20.36
CA ASP A 21 -0.56 9.69 20.38
C ASP A 21 -0.67 10.30 18.98
N ARG A 22 -1.32 11.47 18.90
CA ARG A 22 -1.58 12.14 17.62
C ARG A 22 -0.28 12.57 16.94
N GLU A 23 0.68 13.14 17.67
CA GLU A 23 1.95 13.60 17.08
C GLU A 23 2.74 12.43 16.52
N GLY A 24 2.68 11.27 17.18
CA GLY A 24 3.26 10.03 16.67
C GLY A 24 2.67 9.61 15.32
N PHE A 25 1.34 9.66 15.18
CA PHE A 25 0.68 9.31 13.92
C PHE A 25 0.85 10.36 12.83
N ASP A 26 0.84 11.66 13.16
CA ASP A 26 1.10 12.73 12.21
C ASP A 26 2.53 12.59 11.65
N TYR A 27 3.53 12.36 12.51
CA TYR A 27 4.90 12.09 12.06
C TYR A 27 5.02 10.82 11.22
N LEU A 28 4.33 9.74 11.60
CA LEU A 28 4.31 8.50 10.83
C LEU A 28 3.76 8.73 9.43
N TYR A 29 2.66 9.47 9.33
CA TYR A 29 2.03 9.79 8.05
C TYR A 29 2.97 10.63 7.18
N ASP A 30 3.48 11.74 7.71
CA ASP A 30 4.40 12.64 7.00
C ASP A 30 5.65 11.92 6.49
N LYS A 31 6.21 11.01 7.29
CA LYS A 31 7.46 10.31 6.97
C LYS A 31 7.28 9.15 6.00
N TYR A 32 6.19 8.39 6.10
CA TYR A 32 6.05 7.10 5.40
C TYR A 32 4.99 7.10 4.30
N CYS A 33 4.09 8.09 4.24
CA CYS A 33 3.04 8.14 3.23
C CYS A 33 3.63 8.11 1.80
N GLY A 34 4.63 8.95 1.51
CA GLY A 34 5.27 8.97 0.18
C GLY A 34 5.92 7.64 -0.22
N LEU A 35 6.56 6.94 0.74
CA LEU A 35 7.16 5.62 0.49
C LEU A 35 6.08 4.59 0.15
N LEU A 36 5.05 4.48 0.99
CA LEU A 36 3.98 3.49 0.81
C LEU A 36 3.19 3.79 -0.47
N TYR A 37 2.89 5.05 -0.75
CA TYR A 37 2.21 5.48 -1.96
C TYR A 37 3.02 5.11 -3.21
N GLY A 38 4.32 5.38 -3.20
CA GLY A 38 5.22 5.01 -4.30
C GLY A 38 5.25 3.51 -4.56
N LEU A 39 5.21 2.68 -3.52
CA LEU A 39 5.13 1.21 -3.66
C LEU A 39 3.81 0.76 -4.27
N THR A 40 2.68 1.36 -3.86
CA THR A 40 1.37 1.08 -4.48
C THR A 40 1.37 1.41 -5.98
N LEU A 41 1.97 2.54 -6.36
CA LEU A 41 2.05 3.00 -7.75
C LEU A 41 2.96 2.16 -8.65
N GLN A 42 3.83 1.29 -8.11
CA GLN A 42 4.60 0.36 -8.94
C GLN A 42 3.69 -0.60 -9.72
N SER A 43 2.48 -0.83 -9.21
CA SER A 43 1.44 -1.58 -9.90
C SER A 43 0.57 -0.58 -10.65
N SER A 44 0.76 -0.46 -11.97
CA SER A 44 0.01 0.50 -12.79
C SER A 44 -1.51 0.32 -12.70
N CYS A 45 -1.96 -0.92 -12.48
CA CYS A 45 -3.37 -1.26 -12.28
C CYS A 45 -3.97 -0.73 -10.96
N LEU A 46 -3.15 -0.32 -9.99
CA LEU A 46 -3.62 0.21 -8.71
C LEU A 46 -3.73 1.73 -8.70
N LYS A 47 -3.36 2.41 -9.79
CA LYS A 47 -3.29 3.88 -9.84
C LYS A 47 -4.62 4.55 -9.49
N GLU A 48 -5.75 3.96 -9.88
CA GLU A 48 -7.08 4.50 -9.57
C GLU A 48 -7.55 4.21 -8.14
N TYR A 49 -6.91 3.25 -7.46
CA TYR A 49 -7.25 2.82 -6.10
C TYR A 49 -6.22 3.28 -5.06
N SER A 50 -5.15 3.93 -5.48
CA SER A 50 -3.98 4.18 -4.63
C SER A 50 -4.30 5.03 -3.40
N ASP A 51 -5.16 6.04 -3.56
CA ASP A 51 -5.51 6.96 -2.48
C ASP A 51 -6.29 6.23 -1.38
N GLU A 52 -7.31 5.45 -1.75
CA GLU A 52 -8.16 4.68 -0.83
C GLU A 52 -7.37 3.56 -0.14
N ILE A 53 -6.50 2.85 -0.89
CA ILE A 53 -5.62 1.82 -0.34
C ILE A 53 -4.68 2.42 0.71
N ILE A 54 -4.13 3.60 0.46
CA ILE A 54 -3.18 4.25 1.38
C ILE A 54 -3.90 4.74 2.63
N GLU A 55 -5.07 5.37 2.51
CA GLU A 55 -5.88 5.77 3.65
C GLU A 55 -6.24 4.55 4.53
N LEU A 56 -6.76 3.48 3.92
CA LEU A 56 -7.06 2.23 4.62
C LEU A 56 -5.81 1.61 5.25
N THR A 57 -4.65 1.74 4.61
CA THR A 57 -3.39 1.22 5.15
C THR A 57 -3.01 1.93 6.45
N PHE A 58 -3.12 3.26 6.51
CA PHE A 58 -2.85 4.00 7.74
C PHE A 58 -3.88 3.73 8.84
N ILE A 59 -5.16 3.54 8.48
CA ILE A 59 -6.19 3.07 9.42
C ILE A 59 -5.82 1.69 9.99
N ASN A 60 -5.38 0.77 9.14
CA ASN A 60 -4.97 -0.57 9.55
C ASN A 60 -3.71 -0.55 10.41
N ILE A 61 -2.71 0.29 10.08
CA ILE A 61 -1.54 0.51 10.92
C ILE A 61 -1.98 1.03 12.31
N TYR A 62 -2.86 2.03 12.34
CA TYR A 62 -3.40 2.56 13.59
C TYR A 62 -4.00 1.43 14.42
N ASN A 63 -4.92 0.66 13.85
CA ASN A 63 -5.64 -0.41 14.57
C ASN A 63 -4.71 -1.57 15.02
N SER A 64 -3.72 -1.90 14.21
CA SER A 64 -2.89 -3.11 14.40
C SER A 64 -1.51 -2.86 14.99
N ILE A 65 -1.17 -1.62 15.38
CA ILE A 65 0.18 -1.29 15.89
C ILE A 65 0.62 -2.14 17.09
N HIS A 66 -0.31 -2.60 17.92
CA HIS A 66 -0.02 -3.50 19.04
C HIS A 66 0.61 -4.84 18.61
N LEU A 67 0.46 -5.26 17.35
CA LEU A 67 1.06 -6.49 16.82
C LEU A 67 2.54 -6.32 16.45
N PHE A 68 3.05 -5.10 16.41
CA PHE A 68 4.48 -4.82 16.13
C PHE A 68 5.40 -5.11 17.33
N GLN A 69 4.84 -5.53 18.48
CA GLN A 69 5.44 -5.61 19.82
C GLN A 69 6.89 -6.13 19.95
N ASN A 70 7.41 -6.90 19.00
CA ASN A 70 8.70 -7.57 19.13
C ASN A 70 9.90 -6.86 18.47
N GLN A 71 9.71 -5.79 17.68
CA GLN A 71 10.79 -5.01 17.02
C GLN A 71 11.87 -5.83 16.25
N GLU A 72 11.67 -7.14 16.04
CA GLU A 72 12.59 -8.03 15.31
C GLU A 72 12.69 -7.62 13.82
N ILE A 73 11.69 -6.89 13.35
CA ILE A 73 11.64 -6.27 12.04
C ILE A 73 11.53 -4.76 12.20
N LYS A 74 12.16 -4.01 11.29
CA LYS A 74 12.06 -2.54 11.28
C LYS A 74 10.62 -2.09 11.04
N LEU A 75 10.22 -0.94 11.60
CA LEU A 75 8.83 -0.46 11.52
C LEU A 75 8.38 -0.25 10.06
N ASN A 76 9.26 0.24 9.20
CA ASN A 76 8.97 0.41 7.78
C ASN A 76 8.70 -0.92 7.06
N ILE A 77 9.38 -2.01 7.46
CA ILE A 77 9.16 -3.34 6.90
C ILE A 77 7.78 -3.86 7.29
N TRP A 78 7.43 -3.70 8.57
CA TRP A 78 6.10 -4.06 9.05
C TRP A 78 4.98 -3.24 8.38
N MET A 79 5.16 -1.93 8.17
CA MET A 79 4.17 -1.13 7.46
C MET A 79 3.97 -1.58 6.00
N ILE A 80 5.04 -2.00 5.33
CA ILE A 80 4.94 -2.53 3.96
C ILE A 80 4.13 -3.84 3.94
N SER A 81 4.26 -4.69 4.97
CA SER A 81 3.44 -5.90 5.06
C SER A 81 1.96 -5.57 5.29
N VAL A 82 1.67 -4.54 6.11
CA VAL A 82 0.30 -4.02 6.28
C VAL A 82 -0.24 -3.48 4.96
N LEU A 83 0.55 -2.71 4.19
CA LEU A 83 0.17 -2.22 2.86
C LEU A 83 -0.21 -3.36 1.92
N ILE A 84 0.64 -4.39 1.80
CA ILE A 84 0.37 -5.53 0.93
C ILE A 84 -0.93 -6.24 1.35
N LYS A 85 -1.15 -6.42 2.65
CA LYS A 85 -2.37 -7.04 3.17
C LYS A 85 -3.60 -6.18 2.85
N THR A 86 -3.54 -4.87 3.11
CA THR A 86 -4.62 -3.92 2.81
C THR A 86 -4.97 -3.94 1.33
N THR A 87 -3.98 -3.93 0.43
CA THR A 87 -4.22 -3.98 -1.02
C THR A 87 -4.95 -5.25 -1.43
N LYS A 88 -4.54 -6.42 -0.88
CA LYS A 88 -5.22 -7.69 -1.15
C LYS A 88 -6.66 -7.67 -0.69
N ASP A 89 -6.88 -7.32 0.58
CA ASP A 89 -8.22 -7.23 1.18
C ASP A 89 -9.11 -6.25 0.40
N TYR A 90 -8.55 -5.13 -0.06
CA TYR A 90 -9.24 -4.13 -0.87
C TYR A 90 -9.70 -4.71 -2.22
N LEU A 91 -8.79 -5.31 -2.99
CA LEU A 91 -9.12 -5.90 -4.29
C LEU A 91 -10.14 -7.03 -4.16
N ASP A 92 -9.97 -7.88 -3.13
CA ASP A 92 -10.90 -8.96 -2.82
C ASP A 92 -12.30 -8.41 -2.50
N SER A 93 -12.40 -7.32 -1.72
CA SER A 93 -13.68 -6.67 -1.41
C SER A 93 -14.41 -6.09 -2.64
N LYS A 94 -13.65 -5.75 -3.69
CA LYS A 94 -14.17 -5.25 -4.97
C LYS A 94 -14.38 -6.38 -6.00
N ASN A 95 -14.10 -7.63 -5.64
CA ASN A 95 -14.12 -8.78 -6.55
C ASN A 95 -13.18 -8.61 -7.77
N ILE A 96 -12.09 -7.86 -7.60
CA ILE A 96 -11.08 -7.66 -8.65
C ILE A 96 -10.09 -8.82 -8.57
N SER A 97 -10.02 -9.62 -9.63
CA SER A 97 -9.01 -10.67 -9.72
C SER A 97 -7.61 -10.07 -9.87
N TYR A 98 -6.62 -10.64 -9.18
CA TYR A 98 -5.23 -10.20 -9.28
C TYR A 98 -4.24 -11.36 -9.10
N THR A 99 -3.02 -11.14 -9.58
CA THR A 99 -1.83 -11.93 -9.24
C THR A 99 -0.88 -11.06 -8.44
N PHE A 100 -0.50 -11.52 -7.25
CA PHE A 100 0.54 -10.88 -6.44
C PHE A 100 1.91 -11.43 -6.83
N ILE A 101 2.83 -10.53 -7.18
CA ILE A 101 4.21 -10.86 -7.52
C ILE A 101 5.10 -10.33 -6.41
N ASN A 102 5.73 -11.26 -5.69
CA ASN A 102 6.73 -10.94 -4.68
C ASN A 102 8.08 -10.68 -5.37
N GLY A 103 8.57 -9.44 -5.32
CA GLY A 103 9.91 -9.09 -5.79
C GLY A 103 10.95 -9.15 -4.67
N ASN A 104 12.14 -8.62 -4.93
CA ASN A 104 13.11 -8.37 -3.87
C ASN A 104 12.59 -7.26 -2.97
N PHE A 105 12.30 -7.57 -1.71
CA PHE A 105 11.79 -6.61 -0.74
C PHE A 105 12.62 -5.31 -0.76
N PRO A 106 12.00 -4.11 -0.81
CA PRO A 106 10.58 -3.82 -0.59
C PRO A 106 9.69 -3.91 -1.83
N LEU A 107 10.19 -4.40 -2.96
CA LEU A 107 9.48 -4.38 -4.23
C LEU A 107 8.43 -5.50 -4.31
N PHE A 108 7.22 -5.14 -4.70
CA PHE A 108 6.13 -6.06 -5.01
C PHE A 108 5.27 -5.42 -6.11
N SER A 109 4.49 -6.24 -6.82
CA SER A 109 3.53 -5.72 -7.80
C SER A 109 2.29 -6.57 -7.88
N PHE A 110 1.19 -5.95 -8.27
CA PHE A 110 -0.07 -6.59 -8.59
C PHE A 110 -0.29 -6.52 -10.11
N LYS A 111 -0.79 -7.62 -10.68
CA LYS A 111 -1.24 -7.68 -12.07
C LYS A 111 -2.69 -8.11 -12.11
N LEU A 112 -3.51 -7.42 -12.88
CA LEU A 112 -4.86 -7.88 -13.20
C LEU A 112 -4.76 -8.92 -14.32
N PRO A 113 -5.69 -9.89 -14.40
CA PRO A 113 -5.85 -10.69 -15.61
C PRO A 113 -6.00 -9.72 -16.78
N GLU A 114 -5.27 -9.96 -17.87
CA GLU A 114 -5.50 -9.21 -19.11
C GLU A 114 -6.99 -9.31 -19.44
N GLU A 115 -7.66 -8.17 -19.65
CA GLU A 115 -8.97 -8.19 -20.29
C GLU A 115 -8.80 -9.00 -21.56
N LYS A 116 -9.56 -10.09 -21.70
CA LYS A 116 -9.63 -10.81 -22.96
C LYS A 116 -10.12 -9.80 -23.99
N THR A 117 -9.20 -9.20 -24.75
CA THR A 117 -9.57 -8.43 -25.92
C THR A 117 -10.29 -9.41 -26.83
N VAL A 118 -11.61 -9.31 -26.90
CA VAL A 118 -12.39 -10.07 -27.87
C VAL A 118 -11.78 -9.72 -29.23
N PRO A 119 -11.23 -10.70 -29.98
CA PRO A 119 -10.62 -10.38 -31.27
C PRO A 119 -11.68 -9.70 -32.11
N VAL A 120 -11.37 -8.48 -32.57
CA VAL A 120 -12.22 -7.76 -33.51
C VAL A 120 -12.30 -8.65 -34.74
N HIS A 121 -13.41 -9.37 -34.91
CA HIS A 121 -13.66 -10.10 -36.14
C HIS A 121 -13.62 -9.07 -37.26
N HIS A 122 -12.54 -9.11 -38.04
CA HIS A 122 -12.42 -8.38 -39.28
C HIS A 122 -13.57 -8.88 -40.17
N TYR A 123 -14.67 -8.14 -40.22
CA TYR A 123 -15.70 -8.36 -41.21
C TYR A 123 -15.02 -8.15 -42.56
N LEU A 124 -14.72 -9.25 -43.24
CA LEU A 124 -14.29 -9.23 -44.63
C LEU A 124 -15.42 -8.55 -45.42
N VAL A 125 -15.17 -7.31 -45.84
CA VAL A 125 -16.00 -6.64 -46.83
C VAL A 125 -15.84 -7.44 -48.12
N PRO A 126 -16.91 -8.02 -48.69
CA PRO A 126 -16.79 -8.72 -49.96
C PRO A 126 -16.38 -7.69 -51.02
N ALA A 127 -15.28 -7.96 -51.72
CA ALA A 127 -14.89 -7.18 -52.88
C ALA A 127 -15.99 -7.29 -53.95
N LEU A 128 -16.47 -6.13 -54.41
CA LEU A 128 -17.35 -5.98 -55.57
C LEU A 128 -16.53 -6.08 -56.87
#